data_AF-X6NXM7-F1
#
_entry.id   AF-X6NXM7-F1
#
_cell.length_a   1.000
_cell.length_b   1.000
_cell.length_c   1.000
_cell.angle_alpha   90.00
_cell.angle_beta   90.00
_cell.angle_gamma   90.00
#
_symmetry.space_group_name_H-M   'P 1'
#
loop_
_entity.id
_entity.type
_entity.pdbx_description
1 polymer ?
#
loop_
_entity_poly.entity_id
_entity_poly.type
_entity_poly.pdbx_seq_one_letter_code
_entity_poly.pdbx_strand_id
1 'polypeptide(L)'
;MSGGKKKKKFCSIDQIPEAIDEGMLTEDEVNQAFARLFTVRIRLGLLDPPTFVEYNYLKNDSSVEGTAHVEMSRVIAGHSVCMYKNNKRVLPLSANAIKKLVVIGPQAIGTDLLLGNYGKITKKKRRENRE
;
A
#
# COMPACT_ATOMS: atom_id res chain seq x y z
N MET A 1 50.42 0.09 16.22
CA MET A 1 49.17 -0.71 16.16
C MET A 1 48.02 0.26 15.91
N SER A 2 47.72 0.54 14.65
CA SER A 2 46.63 1.44 14.26
C SER A 2 45.31 0.70 14.47
N GLY A 3 44.68 0.94 15.62
CA GLY A 3 43.36 0.42 15.92
C GLY A 3 42.33 1.08 15.01
N GLY A 4 42.00 0.40 13.90
CA GLY A 4 40.93 0.81 13.01
C GLY A 4 39.62 0.93 13.79
N LYS A 5 39.17 2.16 14.05
CA LYS A 5 37.86 2.43 14.64
C LYS A 5 36.81 1.85 13.69
N LYS A 6 36.19 0.74 14.10
CA LYS A 6 35.04 0.15 13.39
C LYS A 6 33.98 1.25 13.26
N LYS A 7 33.54 1.56 12.04
CA LYS A 7 32.44 2.50 11.79
C LYS A 7 31.19 1.95 12.48
N LYS A 8 30.83 2.50 13.65
CA LYS A 8 29.56 2.19 14.32
C LYS A 8 28.43 2.54 13.35
N LYS A 9 27.49 1.62 13.16
CA LYS A 9 26.28 1.87 12.39
C LYS A 9 25.51 2.98 13.11
N PHE A 10 25.44 4.17 12.52
CA PHE A 10 24.68 5.29 13.06
C PHE A 10 23.19 4.99 12.87
N CYS A 11 22.48 4.67 13.95
CA CYS A 11 21.03 4.79 14.02
C CYS A 11 20.72 6.11 14.72
N SER A 12 19.78 6.90 14.19
CA SER A 12 19.40 8.20 14.77
C SER A 12 18.95 8.10 16.23
N ILE A 13 18.44 6.93 16.66
CA ILE A 13 18.05 6.66 18.05
C ILE A 13 19.26 6.61 18.99
N ASP A 14 20.39 6.05 18.53
CA ASP A 14 21.59 5.87 19.36
C ASP A 14 22.27 7.20 19.69
N GLN A 15 21.87 8.30 19.04
CA GLN A 15 22.40 9.64 19.18
C GLN A 15 21.58 10.52 20.14
N ILE A 16 20.42 10.04 20.58
CA ILE A 16 19.53 10.79 21.48
C ILE A 16 20.22 11.12 22.82
N PRO A 17 20.94 10.20 23.48
CA PRO A 17 21.63 10.53 24.74
C PRO A 17 22.67 11.65 24.58
N GLU A 18 23.51 11.56 23.54
CA GLU A 18 24.52 12.60 23.23
C GLU A 18 23.86 13.95 22.92
N ALA A 19 22.73 13.95 22.19
CA ALA A 19 21.97 15.18 21.91
C ALA A 19 21.31 15.80 23.15
N ILE A 20 20.97 15.00 24.18
CA ILE A 20 20.52 15.51 25.48
C ILE A 20 21.70 16.13 26.23
N ASP A 21 22.85 15.43 26.27
CA ASP A 21 24.07 15.94 26.92
C ASP A 21 24.56 17.26 26.31
N GLU A 22 24.41 17.41 24.98
CA GLU A 22 24.74 18.64 24.24
C GLU A 22 23.65 19.73 24.34
N GLY A 23 22.53 19.47 25.02
CA GLY A 23 21.43 20.42 25.20
C GLY A 23 20.62 20.72 23.93
N MET A 24 20.77 19.89 22.89
CA MET A 24 19.98 19.98 21.65
C MET A 24 18.57 19.42 21.82
N LEU A 25 18.37 18.54 22.80
CA LEU A 25 17.11 17.93 23.19
C LEU A 25 16.97 17.93 24.71
N THR A 26 15.74 17.98 25.19
CA THR A 26 15.42 17.75 26.60
C THR A 26 14.91 16.33 26.82
N GLU A 27 15.11 15.80 28.03
CA GLU A 27 14.58 14.47 28.41
C GLU A 27 13.04 14.44 28.30
N ASP A 28 12.37 15.55 28.64
CA ASP A 28 10.92 15.69 28.55
C ASP A 28 10.39 15.57 27.11
N GLU A 29 11.09 16.12 26.12
CA GLU A 29 10.72 15.98 24.70
C GLU A 29 10.77 14.52 24.25
N VAL A 30 11.80 13.79 24.70
CA VAL A 30 11.97 12.36 24.40
C VAL A 30 10.89 11.54 25.10
N ASN A 31 10.62 11.81 26.38
CA ASN A 31 9.56 11.17 27.16
C ASN A 31 8.18 11.41 26.54
N GLN A 32 7.91 12.61 26.04
CA GLN A 32 6.66 12.94 25.38
C GLN A 32 6.50 12.19 24.05
N ALA A 33 7.57 12.09 23.25
CA ALA A 33 7.57 11.32 22.01
C ALA A 33 7.35 9.82 22.27
N PHE A 34 8.02 9.28 23.29
CA PHE A 34 7.83 7.91 23.73
C PHE A 34 6.40 7.64 24.20
N ALA A 35 5.85 8.52 25.03
CA ALA A 35 4.48 8.43 25.51
C ALA A 35 3.46 8.42 24.35
N ARG A 36 3.61 9.29 23.34
CA ARG A 36 2.75 9.29 22.14
C ARG A 36 2.84 7.97 21.38
N LEU A 37 4.05 7.47 21.14
CA LEU A 37 4.27 6.22 20.41
C LEU A 37 3.62 5.04 21.14
N PHE A 38 3.87 4.90 22.44
CA PHE A 38 3.34 3.78 23.23
C PHE A 38 1.84 3.89 23.48
N THR A 39 1.30 5.11 23.61
CA THR A 39 -0.15 5.32 23.68
C THR A 39 -0.85 4.72 22.46
N VAL A 40 -0.32 4.97 21.25
CA VAL A 40 -0.89 4.40 20.03
C VAL A 40 -0.73 2.88 20.01
N ARG A 41 0.43 2.34 20.42
CA ARG A 41 0.66 0.89 20.46
C ARG A 41 -0.27 0.17 21.44
N ILE A 42 -0.54 0.77 22.59
CA ILE A 42 -1.49 0.27 23.59
C ILE A 42 -2.92 0.32 23.01
N ARG A 43 -3.32 1.43 22.38
CA ARG A 43 -4.65 1.55 21.73
C ARG A 43 -4.87 0.52 20.63
N LEU A 44 -3.80 0.14 19.91
CA LEU A 44 -3.83 -0.90 18.88
C LEU A 44 -3.79 -2.33 19.46
N GLY A 45 -3.67 -2.50 20.77
CA GLY A 45 -3.59 -3.80 21.44
C GLY A 45 -2.28 -4.55 21.19
N LEU A 46 -1.21 -3.88 20.75
CA LEU A 46 0.06 -4.54 20.40
C LEU A 46 0.81 -5.13 21.60
N LEU A 47 0.42 -4.76 22.82
CA LEU A 47 0.98 -5.30 24.07
C LEU A 47 0.01 -6.26 24.79
N ASP A 48 -1.21 -6.42 24.28
CA ASP A 48 -2.22 -7.29 24.87
C ASP A 48 -2.00 -8.75 24.44
N PRO A 49 -2.50 -9.73 25.21
CA PRO A 49 -2.48 -11.12 24.80
C PRO A 49 -3.13 -11.29 23.41
N PRO A 50 -2.63 -12.18 22.53
CA PRO A 50 -3.18 -12.35 21.19
C PRO A 50 -4.68 -12.66 21.16
N THR A 51 -5.23 -13.20 22.25
CA THR A 51 -6.64 -13.52 22.41
C THR A 51 -7.55 -12.31 22.58
N PHE A 52 -7.02 -11.15 22.96
CA PHE A 52 -7.79 -9.92 23.17
C PHE A 52 -7.83 -9.03 21.92
N VAL A 53 -7.07 -9.37 20.88
CA VAL A 53 -6.96 -8.57 19.66
C VAL A 53 -7.74 -9.24 18.53
N GLU A 54 -8.92 -8.71 18.20
CA GLU A 54 -9.81 -9.26 17.16
C GLU A 54 -9.13 -9.41 15.79
N TYR A 55 -8.21 -8.49 15.47
CA TYR A 55 -7.46 -8.51 14.21
C TYR A 55 -6.60 -9.77 14.03
N ASN A 56 -6.22 -10.46 15.11
CA ASN A 56 -5.46 -11.71 15.04
C ASN A 56 -6.28 -12.88 14.47
N TYR A 57 -7.61 -12.76 14.43
CA TYR A 57 -8.50 -13.81 13.94
C TYR A 57 -8.97 -13.59 12.50
N LEU A 58 -8.49 -12.54 11.83
CA LEU A 58 -8.81 -12.27 10.44
C LEU A 58 -8.28 -13.40 9.54
N LYS A 59 -9.17 -14.04 8.80
CA LYS A 59 -8.81 -15.07 7.81
C LYS A 59 -8.46 -14.41 6.48
N ASN A 60 -7.29 -14.75 5.94
CA ASN A 60 -6.79 -14.16 4.68
C ASN A 60 -7.73 -14.43 3.50
N ASP A 61 -8.34 -15.61 3.41
CA ASP A 61 -9.08 -16.06 2.23
C ASP A 61 -10.35 -15.26 1.93
N SER A 62 -10.97 -14.65 2.95
CA SER A 62 -12.15 -13.79 2.79
C SER A 62 -11.84 -12.30 2.91
N SER A 63 -10.73 -11.94 3.58
CA SER A 63 -10.42 -10.56 3.93
C SER A 63 -9.48 -9.89 2.92
N VAL A 64 -8.54 -10.65 2.34
CA VAL A 64 -7.56 -10.14 1.36
C VAL A 64 -8.00 -10.57 -0.04
N GLU A 65 -8.21 -9.61 -0.94
CA GLU A 65 -8.78 -9.84 -2.29
C GLU A 65 -10.14 -10.59 -2.28
N GLY A 66 -10.92 -10.44 -1.20
CA GLY A 66 -12.27 -11.00 -1.13
C GLY A 66 -13.17 -10.50 -2.27
N THR A 67 -14.14 -11.31 -2.68
CA THR A 67 -15.04 -11.02 -3.82
C THR A 67 -15.73 -9.66 -3.68
N ALA A 68 -16.18 -9.31 -2.47
CA ALA A 68 -16.79 -8.01 -2.19
C ALA A 68 -15.82 -6.83 -2.43
N HIS A 69 -14.55 -6.96 -2.03
CA HIS A 69 -13.53 -5.92 -2.25
C HIS A 69 -13.20 -5.77 -3.74
N VAL A 70 -13.12 -6.88 -4.47
CA VAL A 70 -12.86 -6.88 -5.91
C VAL A 70 -14.01 -6.22 -6.68
N GLU A 71 -15.26 -6.55 -6.36
CA GLU A 71 -16.41 -5.95 -7.03
C GLU A 71 -16.53 -4.46 -6.70
N MET A 72 -16.32 -4.07 -5.44
CA MET A 72 -16.29 -2.65 -5.06
C MET A 72 -15.18 -1.89 -5.78
N SER A 73 -13.97 -2.46 -5.86
CA SER A 73 -12.85 -1.88 -6.60
C SER A 73 -13.17 -1.68 -8.09
N ARG A 74 -13.84 -2.65 -8.72
CA ARG A 74 -14.30 -2.56 -10.11
C ARG A 74 -15.29 -1.41 -10.31
N VAL A 75 -16.25 -1.24 -9.40
CA VAL A 75 -17.22 -0.13 -9.46
C VAL A 75 -16.51 1.22 -9.33
N ILE A 76 -15.64 1.36 -8.34
CA ILE A 76 -14.87 2.60 -8.12
C ILE A 76 -13.97 2.91 -9.33
N ALA A 77 -13.30 1.90 -9.89
CA ALA A 77 -12.50 2.06 -11.10
C ALA A 77 -13.34 2.58 -12.27
N GLY A 78 -14.57 2.09 -12.44
CA GLY A 78 -15.51 2.60 -13.44
C GLY A 78 -15.86 4.08 -13.24
N HIS A 79 -16.06 4.51 -12.00
CA HIS A 79 -16.35 5.91 -11.66
C HIS A 79 -15.14 6.84 -11.73
N SER A 80 -13.91 6.31 -11.64
CA SER A 80 -12.68 7.10 -11.73
C SER A 80 -12.29 7.54 -13.14
N VAL A 81 -12.94 7.01 -14.19
CA VAL A 81 -12.62 7.33 -15.58
C VAL A 81 -13.37 8.59 -16.03
N CYS A 82 -12.61 9.62 -16.42
CA CYS A 82 -13.17 10.88 -16.93
C CYS A 82 -13.17 10.92 -18.47
N MET A 83 -14.31 11.29 -19.06
CA MET A 83 -14.45 11.46 -20.51
C MET A 83 -14.12 12.91 -20.91
N TYR A 84 -12.96 13.13 -21.55
CA TYR A 84 -12.55 14.47 -21.96
C TYR A 84 -13.13 14.91 -23.32
N LYS A 85 -13.35 13.98 -24.26
CA LYS A 85 -13.78 14.31 -25.62
C LYS A 85 -14.61 13.18 -26.22
N ASN A 86 -15.80 13.52 -26.75
CA ASN A 86 -16.67 12.60 -27.47
C ASN A 86 -17.15 13.21 -28.79
N ASN A 87 -16.26 13.25 -29.79
CA ASN A 87 -16.59 13.78 -31.11
C ASN A 87 -17.61 12.89 -31.82
N LYS A 88 -18.59 13.51 -32.51
CA LYS A 88 -19.64 12.82 -33.27
C LYS A 88 -20.44 11.78 -32.45
N ARG A 89 -20.43 11.88 -31.12
CA ARG A 89 -21.15 10.95 -30.21
C ARG A 89 -20.83 9.48 -30.49
N VAL A 90 -19.55 9.17 -30.75
CA VAL A 90 -19.10 7.80 -31.05
C VAL A 90 -19.29 6.86 -29.85
N LEU A 91 -19.16 7.38 -28.63
CA LEU A 91 -19.39 6.61 -27.41
C LEU A 91 -20.82 6.85 -26.88
N PRO A 92 -21.51 5.81 -26.35
CA PRO A 92 -21.01 4.45 -26.09
C PRO A 92 -20.97 3.55 -27.34
N LEU A 93 -20.02 2.61 -27.38
CA LEU A 93 -19.92 1.64 -28.48
C LEU A 93 -21.06 0.60 -28.41
N SER A 94 -21.66 0.29 -29.56
CA SER A 94 -22.64 -0.79 -29.67
C SER A 94 -21.97 -2.11 -30.02
N ALA A 95 -22.05 -3.08 -29.11
CA ALA A 95 -21.50 -4.43 -29.32
C ALA A 95 -22.17 -5.15 -30.51
N ASN A 96 -23.45 -4.86 -30.78
CA ASN A 96 -24.21 -5.49 -31.88
C ASN A 96 -23.83 -4.92 -33.26
N ALA A 97 -23.35 -3.67 -33.32
CA ALA A 97 -22.98 -3.02 -34.58
C ALA A 97 -21.53 -3.28 -34.98
N ILE A 98 -20.64 -3.56 -34.02
CA ILE A 98 -19.20 -3.68 -34.24
C ILE A 98 -18.82 -5.16 -34.36
N LYS A 99 -18.44 -5.59 -35.57
CA LYS A 99 -17.99 -6.98 -35.83
C LYS A 99 -16.52 -7.22 -35.51
N LYS A 100 -15.69 -6.18 -35.57
CA LYS A 100 -14.24 -6.26 -35.35
C LYS A 100 -13.78 -5.00 -34.62
N LEU A 101 -13.01 -5.19 -33.55
CA LEU A 101 -12.39 -4.12 -32.77
C LEU A 101 -10.88 -4.36 -32.75
N VAL A 102 -10.10 -3.33 -33.08
CA VAL A 102 -8.64 -3.39 -33.00
C VAL A 102 -8.19 -2.57 -31.81
N VAL A 103 -7.45 -3.20 -30.90
CA VAL A 103 -6.85 -2.54 -29.73
C VAL A 103 -5.37 -2.37 -30.01
N ILE A 104 -4.90 -1.12 -30.10
CA ILE A 104 -3.52 -0.77 -30.41
C ILE A 104 -2.92 0.11 -29.30
N GLY A 105 -1.59 0.09 -29.21
CA GLY A 105 -0.80 0.90 -28.28
C GLY A 105 -0.05 0.05 -27.25
N PRO A 106 1.07 0.55 -26.70
CA PRO A 106 1.92 -0.20 -25.78
C PRO A 106 1.20 -0.57 -24.47
N GLN A 107 0.18 0.19 -24.10
CA GLN A 107 -0.60 -0.02 -22.87
C GLN A 107 -1.86 -0.88 -23.08
N ALA A 108 -2.08 -1.43 -24.28
CA ALA A 108 -3.23 -2.30 -24.55
C ALA A 108 -3.26 -3.57 -23.68
N ILE A 109 -2.08 -4.07 -23.29
CA ILE A 109 -1.89 -5.28 -22.48
C ILE A 109 -1.13 -4.97 -21.17
N GLY A 110 -0.48 -3.81 -21.07
CA GLY A 110 0.32 -3.41 -19.92
C GLY A 110 -0.53 -3.12 -18.69
N THR A 111 -0.45 -3.99 -17.69
CA THR A 111 -1.13 -3.80 -16.39
C THR A 111 -0.26 -3.09 -15.37
N ASP A 112 1.06 -3.11 -15.54
CA ASP A 112 2.01 -2.47 -14.63
C ASP A 112 1.81 -0.95 -14.54
N LEU A 113 1.56 -0.28 -15.66
CA LEU A 113 1.34 1.17 -15.66
C LEU A 113 0.02 1.57 -14.98
N LEU A 114 -1.02 0.74 -15.12
CA LEU A 114 -2.34 1.01 -14.52
C LEU A 114 -2.28 0.99 -12.98
N LEU A 115 -1.34 0.25 -12.40
CA LEU A 115 -1.15 0.16 -10.96
C LEU A 115 -0.31 1.30 -10.37
N GLY A 116 0.45 2.01 -11.20
CA GLY A 116 1.30 3.12 -10.78
C GLY A 116 2.44 2.72 -9.84
N ASN A 117 3.05 3.71 -9.19
CA ASN A 117 4.34 3.54 -8.49
C ASN A 117 4.25 2.77 -7.16
N TYR A 118 3.06 2.67 -6.57
CA TYR A 118 2.83 2.01 -5.27
C TYR A 118 2.05 0.70 -5.39
N GLY A 119 1.71 0.28 -6.61
CA GLY A 119 1.11 -1.02 -6.88
C GLY A 119 2.16 -2.00 -7.40
N LYS A 120 2.08 -3.25 -6.96
CA LYS A 120 2.84 -4.35 -7.57
C LYS A 120 1.89 -5.46 -7.95
N ILE A 121 2.10 -6.03 -9.14
CA ILE A 121 1.45 -7.28 -9.50
C ILE A 121 2.13 -8.38 -8.71
N THR A 122 1.48 -8.84 -7.65
CA THR A 122 1.79 -10.18 -7.13
C THR A 122 1.31 -11.17 -8.17
N LYS A 123 2.22 -12.00 -8.71
CA LYS A 123 1.86 -13.10 -9.62
C LYS A 123 1.01 -14.13 -8.89
N LYS A 124 -0.27 -13.84 -8.66
CA LYS A 124 -1.26 -14.87 -8.38
C LYS A 124 -1.38 -15.61 -9.71
N LYS A 125 -0.92 -16.86 -9.75
CA LYS A 125 -1.02 -17.75 -10.90
C LYS A 125 -2.49 -17.73 -11.32
N ARG A 126 -2.84 -16.90 -12.30
CA ARG A 126 -4.21 -16.79 -12.83
C ARG A 126 -4.40 -18.13 -13.51
N ARG A 127 -5.02 -19.08 -12.79
CA ARG A 127 -5.22 -20.46 -13.24
C ARG A 127 -5.63 -20.41 -14.70
N GLU A 128 -4.84 -21.07 -15.52
CA GLU A 128 -5.15 -21.49 -16.88
C GLU A 128 -6.53 -22.13 -16.83
N ASN A 129 -7.57 -21.35 -17.10
CA ASN A 129 -8.94 -21.79 -17.36
C ASN A 129 -9.50 -20.75 -18.34
N ARG A 130 -8.93 -20.82 -19.55
CA ARG A 130 -9.56 -20.35 -20.79
C ARG A 130 -9.54 -21.56 -21.72
N GLU A 131 -10.46 -22.48 -21.46
CA GLU A 131 -11.12 -23.23 -22.53
C GLU A 131 -12.26 -22.36 -23.07
#